data_AF-A0A9D6E2Z3-F1
#
_entry.id   AF-A0A9D6E2Z3-F1
#
_cell.length_a   1.000
_cell.length_b   1.000
_cell.length_c   1.000
_cell.angle_alpha   90.00
_cell.angle_beta   90.00
_cell.angle_gamma   90.00
#
_symmetry.space_group_name_H-M   'P 1'
#
loop_
_entity.id
_entity.type
_entity.pdbx_description
1 polymer ?
#
loop_
_entity_poly.entity_id
_entity_poly.type
_entity_poly.pdbx_seq_one_letter_code
_entity_poly.pdbx_strand_id
1 'polypeptide(L)'
;MRFTALAAGLPLLLTGAGLAAQQPTAATPFSVYVSSEAGDIVTRIEVGPGGWHAVREIPVGLMVTDLDGPHNVAVSPDGRFWYVSLAHGTPFGSVWKYATGSDSLLGRVQVGMFPTTIGLSPDGTWAFVPNSDFHGDRGRQ
;
A
#
# COMPACT_ATOMS: atom_id res chain seq x y z
N MET A 1 49.40 1.82 -75.11
CA MET A 1 48.12 2.52 -74.92
C MET A 1 47.26 1.70 -73.96
N ARG A 2 47.01 2.19 -72.74
CA ARG A 2 46.18 1.54 -71.72
C ARG A 2 45.02 2.47 -71.36
N PHE A 3 43.79 1.98 -71.44
CA PHE A 3 42.58 2.67 -70.99
C PHE A 3 42.35 2.40 -69.50
N THR A 4 42.04 3.43 -68.71
CA THR A 4 41.51 3.31 -67.35
C THR A 4 40.20 4.08 -67.29
N ALA A 5 39.11 3.39 -66.92
CA ALA A 5 37.78 3.96 -66.77
C ALA A 5 37.60 4.52 -65.35
N LEU A 6 37.07 5.74 -65.23
CA LEU A 6 36.57 6.28 -63.95
C LEU A 6 35.13 5.80 -63.74
N ALA A 7 34.88 5.12 -62.61
CA ALA A 7 33.53 4.92 -62.09
C ALA A 7 33.27 5.99 -61.02
N ALA A 8 32.29 6.87 -61.27
CA ALA A 8 31.78 7.82 -60.29
C ALA A 8 30.60 7.18 -59.55
N GLY A 9 30.76 6.91 -58.24
CA GLY A 9 29.67 6.50 -57.36
C GLY A 9 29.27 7.66 -56.45
N LEU A 10 28.01 8.11 -56.54
CA LEU A 10 27.41 9.02 -55.55
C LEU A 10 27.11 8.25 -54.25
N PRO A 11 27.37 8.80 -53.06
CA PRO A 11 26.87 8.21 -51.82
C PRO A 11 25.39 8.57 -51.63
N LEU A 12 24.56 7.55 -51.43
CA LEU A 12 23.17 7.66 -51.01
C LEU A 12 23.14 7.95 -49.49
N LEU A 13 22.78 9.18 -49.11
CA LEU A 13 22.57 9.55 -47.70
C LEU A 13 21.21 9.02 -47.23
N LEU A 14 21.22 7.92 -46.48
CA LEU A 14 20.06 7.43 -45.73
C LEU A 14 19.89 8.29 -44.46
N THR A 15 18.95 9.23 -44.48
CA THR A 15 18.51 9.93 -43.25
C THR A 15 17.65 8.98 -42.43
N GLY A 16 18.27 8.23 -41.51
CA GLY A 16 17.56 7.47 -40.50
C GLY A 16 16.94 8.42 -39.47
N ALA A 17 15.65 8.73 -39.62
CA ALA A 17 14.86 9.26 -38.51
C ALA A 17 14.66 8.12 -37.51
N GLY A 18 15.57 8.01 -36.53
CA GLY A 18 15.41 7.08 -35.44
C GLY A 18 14.16 7.44 -34.65
N LEU A 19 13.15 6.56 -34.65
CA LEU A 19 12.16 6.55 -33.57
C LEU A 19 12.94 6.25 -32.29
N ALA A 20 13.29 7.29 -31.53
CA ALA A 20 13.68 7.11 -30.15
C ALA A 20 12.46 6.51 -29.44
N ALA A 21 12.55 5.23 -29.05
CA ALA A 21 11.58 4.65 -28.14
C ALA A 21 11.56 5.51 -26.88
N GLN A 22 10.42 6.13 -26.58
CA GLN A 22 10.25 6.81 -25.29
C GLN A 22 10.49 5.79 -24.20
N GLN A 23 11.56 6.00 -23.42
CA GLN A 23 11.79 5.19 -22.23
C GLN A 23 10.54 5.28 -21.35
N PRO A 24 10.06 4.17 -20.78
CA PRO A 24 8.97 4.21 -19.82
C PRO A 24 9.32 5.24 -18.74
N THR A 25 8.47 6.26 -18.55
CA THR A 25 8.61 7.17 -17.43
C THR A 25 8.64 6.33 -16.17
N ALA A 26 9.74 6.36 -15.43
CA ALA A 26 9.90 5.59 -14.20
C ALA A 26 8.67 5.81 -13.33
N ALA A 27 7.97 4.74 -12.98
CA ALA A 27 6.77 4.82 -12.16
C ALA A 27 7.10 5.56 -10.86
N THR A 28 6.27 6.53 -10.49
CA THR A 28 6.43 7.26 -9.23
C THR A 28 6.41 6.25 -8.09
N PRO A 29 7.45 6.19 -7.22
CA PRO A 29 7.47 5.27 -6.10
C PRO A 29 6.26 5.47 -5.19
N PHE A 30 5.74 4.39 -4.63
CA PHE A 30 4.62 4.42 -3.70
C PHE A 30 4.84 3.43 -2.55
N SER A 31 4.06 3.59 -1.48
CA SER A 31 4.09 2.68 -0.34
C SER A 31 2.88 1.75 -0.32
N VAL A 32 3.10 0.53 0.13
CA VAL A 32 2.08 -0.48 0.42
C VAL A 32 2.13 -0.80 1.91
N TYR A 33 0.98 -0.89 2.55
CA TYR A 33 0.86 -1.42 3.90
C TYR A 33 0.28 -2.83 3.83
N VAL A 34 0.90 -3.77 4.53
CA VAL A 34 0.48 -5.18 4.60
C VAL A 34 0.19 -5.52 6.05
N SER A 35 -1.06 -5.85 6.38
CA SER A 35 -1.40 -6.39 7.69
C SER A 35 -1.01 -7.86 7.78
N SER A 36 -0.34 -8.24 8.86
CA SER A 36 -0.04 -9.62 9.21
C SER A 36 -0.84 -10.01 10.44
N GLU A 37 -1.96 -10.69 10.21
CA GLU A 37 -2.94 -11.02 11.26
C GLU A 37 -2.32 -11.83 12.41
N ALA A 38 -1.54 -12.87 12.11
CA ALA A 38 -0.90 -13.70 13.12
C ALA A 38 0.36 -13.06 13.74
N GLY A 39 0.84 -11.95 13.18
CA GLY A 39 2.06 -11.28 13.62
C GLY A 39 1.82 -10.02 14.45
N ASP A 40 0.59 -9.52 14.53
CA ASP A 40 0.27 -8.22 15.12
C ASP A 40 1.20 -7.10 14.62
N ILE A 41 1.46 -7.12 13.32
CA ILE A 41 2.25 -6.10 12.63
C ILE A 41 1.54 -5.62 11.38
N VAL A 42 1.83 -4.36 11.04
CA VAL A 42 1.64 -3.82 9.69
C VAL A 42 3.02 -3.54 9.11
N THR A 43 3.35 -4.16 7.98
CA THR A 43 4.60 -3.91 7.27
C THR A 43 4.39 -2.83 6.21
N ARG A 44 5.20 -1.76 6.27
CA ARG A 44 5.28 -0.77 5.20
C ARG A 44 6.35 -1.20 4.19
N ILE A 45 5.95 -1.30 2.93
CA ILE A 45 6.80 -1.65 1.80
C ILE A 45 6.89 -0.44 0.87
N GLU A 46 8.08 -0.11 0.41
CA GLU A 46 8.29 0.85 -0.66
C GLU A 46 8.44 0.12 -2.00
N VAL A 47 7.71 0.58 -3.00
CA VAL A 47 7.66 0.02 -4.35
C VAL A 47 8.12 1.08 -5.34
N GLY A 48 9.13 0.76 -6.14
CA GLY A 48 9.66 1.65 -7.16
C GLY A 48 10.45 0.91 -8.25
N PRO A 49 11.21 1.63 -9.09
CA PRO A 49 12.00 1.02 -10.17
C PRO A 49 13.01 -0.04 -9.70
N GLY A 50 13.48 0.07 -8.45
CA GLY A 50 14.39 -0.89 -7.82
C GLY A 50 13.72 -2.11 -7.18
N GLY A 51 12.41 -2.30 -7.37
CA GLY A 51 11.65 -3.40 -6.79
C GLY A 51 10.88 -3.04 -5.52
N TRP A 52 10.58 -4.07 -4.73
CA TRP A 52 9.77 -3.99 -3.50
C TRP A 52 10.67 -4.19 -2.29
N HIS A 53 10.65 -3.26 -1.35
CA HIS A 53 11.51 -3.29 -0.16
C HIS A 53 10.67 -3.06 1.09
N ALA A 54 10.67 -4.01 2.03
CA ALA A 54 10.08 -3.79 3.35
C ALA A 54 10.95 -2.78 4.10
N VAL A 55 10.38 -1.63 4.45
CA VAL A 55 11.12 -0.52 5.07
C VAL A 55 10.78 -0.32 6.54
N ARG A 56 9.64 -0.86 7.00
CA ARG A 56 9.23 -0.76 8.40
C ARG A 56 8.28 -1.89 8.78
N GLU A 57 8.49 -2.46 9.96
CA GLU A 57 7.49 -3.28 10.66
C GLU A 57 6.91 -2.43 11.79
N ILE A 58 5.58 -2.34 11.83
CA ILE A 58 4.86 -1.46 12.73
C ILE A 58 4.04 -2.37 13.65
N PRO A 59 4.47 -2.53 14.92
CA PRO A 59 3.68 -3.28 15.88
C PRO A 59 2.31 -2.63 16.05
N VAL A 60 1.28 -3.46 15.98
CA VAL A 60 -0.09 -3.14 16.34
C VAL A 60 -0.53 -4.09 17.45
N GLY A 61 -1.71 -3.88 18.01
CA GLY A 61 -2.21 -4.73 19.09
C GLY A 61 -1.69 -4.34 20.48
N LEU A 62 -2.37 -4.84 21.50
CA LEU A 62 -2.22 -4.46 22.90
C LEU A 62 -1.30 -5.39 23.67
N MET A 63 -1.45 -6.70 23.47
CA MET A 63 -0.84 -7.71 24.31
C MET A 63 -0.07 -8.71 23.46
N VAL A 64 1.22 -8.88 23.74
CA VAL A 64 2.07 -9.83 23.01
C VAL A 64 1.58 -11.29 23.15
N THR A 65 0.83 -11.59 24.20
CA THR A 65 0.33 -12.93 24.53
C THR A 65 -1.08 -13.21 23.98
N ASP A 66 -1.79 -12.20 23.46
CA ASP A 66 -3.14 -12.33 22.92
C ASP A 66 -3.17 -11.60 21.57
N LEU A 67 -3.27 -12.37 20.48
CA LEU A 67 -3.19 -11.82 19.14
C LEU A 67 -4.43 -10.98 18.84
N ASP A 68 -4.25 -9.68 18.58
CA ASP A 68 -5.34 -8.77 18.27
C ASP A 68 -5.77 -8.85 16.79
N GLY A 69 -4.95 -9.44 15.92
CA GLY A 69 -5.37 -9.84 14.57
C GLY A 69 -5.69 -8.65 13.65
N PRO A 70 -4.68 -7.87 13.21
CA PRO A 70 -4.91 -6.83 12.21
C PRO A 70 -5.45 -7.41 10.91
N HIS A 71 -6.65 -7.00 10.53
CA HIS A 71 -7.41 -7.62 9.44
C HIS A 71 -7.39 -6.79 8.16
N ASN A 72 -7.49 -5.46 8.26
CA ASN A 72 -7.46 -4.58 7.09
C ASN A 72 -6.74 -3.27 7.39
N VAL A 73 -6.03 -2.74 6.38
CA VAL A 73 -5.46 -1.39 6.39
C VAL A 73 -6.13 -0.53 5.32
N ALA A 74 -6.53 0.69 5.67
CA ALA A 74 -7.10 1.69 4.76
C ALA A 74 -6.36 3.02 4.90
N VAL A 75 -5.96 3.63 3.78
CA VAL A 75 -5.31 4.95 3.74
C VAL A 75 -6.36 6.01 3.44
N SER A 76 -6.31 7.16 4.14
CA SER A 76 -7.23 8.27 3.90
C SER A 76 -7.09 8.83 2.47
N PRO A 77 -8.16 9.37 1.87
CA PRO A 77 -8.09 9.94 0.52
C PRO A 77 -7.06 11.06 0.35
N ASP A 78 -6.81 11.83 1.43
CA ASP A 78 -5.78 12.87 1.48
C ASP A 78 -4.36 12.33 1.73
N GLY A 79 -4.20 11.01 1.91
CA GLY A 79 -2.94 10.32 2.15
C GLY A 79 -2.30 10.55 3.52
N ARG A 80 -2.88 11.40 4.38
CA ARG A 80 -2.25 11.83 5.64
C ARG A 80 -2.33 10.80 6.76
N PHE A 81 -3.29 9.88 6.69
CA PHE A 81 -3.55 8.90 7.72
C PHE A 81 -3.73 7.51 7.14
N TRP A 82 -3.41 6.50 7.94
CA TRP A 82 -3.87 5.14 7.69
C TRP A 82 -4.56 4.59 8.93
N TYR A 83 -5.46 3.64 8.69
CA TYR A 83 -6.29 3.02 9.69
C TYR A 83 -6.12 1.52 9.61
N VAL A 84 -6.19 0.84 10.75
CA VAL A 84 -6.18 -0.62 10.81
C VAL A 84 -7.30 -1.11 11.71
N SER A 85 -8.01 -2.14 11.27
CA SER A 85 -8.94 -2.89 12.10
C SER A 85 -8.23 -4.08 12.73
N LEU A 86 -8.46 -4.28 14.01
CA LEU A 86 -7.95 -5.41 14.78
C LEU A 86 -9.17 -6.23 15.18
N ALA A 87 -9.30 -7.41 14.57
CA ALA A 87 -10.52 -8.22 14.63
C ALA A 87 -10.65 -8.94 15.98
N HIS A 88 -9.52 -9.26 16.59
CA HIS A 88 -9.41 -9.95 17.87
C HIS A 88 -8.98 -8.96 18.97
N GLY A 89 -8.99 -9.45 20.20
CA GLY A 89 -8.61 -8.69 21.39
C GLY A 89 -9.66 -8.76 22.49
N THR A 90 -9.18 -8.71 23.73
CA THR A 90 -10.01 -8.90 24.92
C THR A 90 -10.43 -7.53 25.52
N PRO A 91 -11.74 -7.18 25.64
CA PRO A 91 -12.94 -7.94 25.28
C PRO A 91 -13.51 -7.65 23.87
N PHE A 92 -12.99 -6.65 23.15
CA PHE A 92 -13.52 -6.22 21.86
C PHE A 92 -12.40 -5.89 20.86
N GLY A 93 -12.70 -6.07 19.58
CA GLY A 93 -11.88 -5.57 18.49
C GLY A 93 -11.90 -4.04 18.42
N SER A 94 -10.98 -3.50 17.64
CA SER A 94 -10.71 -2.06 17.63
C SER A 94 -10.32 -1.53 16.25
N VAL A 95 -10.42 -0.21 16.08
CA VAL A 95 -9.91 0.52 14.92
C VAL A 95 -8.89 1.53 15.41
N TRP A 96 -7.71 1.50 14.82
CA TRP A 96 -6.59 2.36 15.18
C TRP A 96 -6.28 3.31 14.03
N LYS A 97 -5.84 4.52 14.36
CA LYS A 97 -5.48 5.58 13.42
C LYS A 97 -4.01 5.93 13.59
N TYR A 98 -3.29 6.02 12.48
CA TYR A 98 -1.89 6.38 12.43
C TYR A 98 -1.65 7.53 11.47
N ALA A 99 -0.59 8.31 11.69
CA ALA A 99 -0.10 9.29 10.73
C ALA A 99 0.76 8.59 9.66
N THR A 100 0.49 8.83 8.39
CA THR A 100 1.31 8.30 7.28
C THR A 100 2.74 8.86 7.34
N GLY A 101 3.72 8.04 6.94
CA GLY A 101 5.13 8.43 6.83
C GLY A 101 5.89 8.29 8.14
N SER A 102 5.42 8.92 9.22
CA SER A 102 5.95 8.67 10.57
C SER A 102 5.47 7.35 11.18
N ASP A 103 4.30 6.88 10.73
CA ASP A 103 3.63 5.68 11.23
C ASP A 103 3.50 5.70 12.75
N SER A 104 3.12 6.87 13.27
CA SER A 104 2.87 7.13 14.68
C SER A 104 1.39 6.93 15.00
N LEU A 105 1.11 6.24 16.10
CA LEU A 105 -0.25 6.02 16.59
C LEU A 105 -0.85 7.36 17.05
N LEU A 106 -1.99 7.73 16.47
CA LEU A 106 -2.72 8.96 16.82
C LEU A 106 -3.89 8.69 17.76
N GLY A 107 -4.45 7.48 17.72
CA GLY A 107 -5.57 7.10 18.57
C GLY A 107 -6.18 5.76 18.16
N ARG A 108 -7.05 5.24 19.02
CA ARG A 108 -7.77 3.99 18.79
C ARG A 108 -9.13 4.02 19.48
N VAL A 109 -10.05 3.22 18.98
CA VAL A 109 -11.41 3.08 19.52
C VAL A 109 -11.86 1.62 19.43
N GLN A 110 -12.56 1.13 20.46
CA GLN A 110 -13.20 -0.18 20.44
C GLN A 110 -14.49 -0.12 19.63
N VAL A 111 -14.75 -1.13 18.81
CA VAL A 111 -15.87 -1.12 17.85
C VAL A 111 -16.68 -2.43 17.85
N GLY A 112 -16.63 -3.18 18.96
CA GLY A 112 -17.32 -4.46 19.13
C GLY A 112 -16.52 -5.67 18.67
N MET A 113 -17.18 -6.82 18.53
CA MET A 113 -16.53 -8.10 18.25
C MET A 113 -16.24 -8.26 16.75
N PHE A 114 -15.00 -8.56 16.33
CA PHE A 114 -14.64 -8.84 14.93
C PHE A 114 -14.93 -7.72 13.91
N PRO A 115 -14.38 -6.50 14.06
CA PRO A 115 -14.33 -5.56 12.95
C PRO A 115 -13.48 -6.10 11.80
N THR A 116 -13.94 -5.93 10.57
CA THR A 116 -13.27 -6.46 9.37
C THR A 116 -12.76 -5.33 8.47
N THR A 117 -13.23 -5.20 7.24
CA THR A 117 -12.70 -4.27 6.24
C THR A 117 -13.09 -2.83 6.57
N ILE A 118 -12.14 -1.89 6.44
CA ILE A 118 -12.40 -0.45 6.60
C ILE A 118 -12.60 0.17 5.22
N GLY A 119 -13.75 0.82 5.00
CA GLY A 119 -14.00 1.71 3.87
C GLY A 119 -14.05 3.17 4.33
N LEU A 120 -13.35 4.07 3.64
CA LEU A 120 -13.37 5.51 3.95
C LEU A 120 -14.19 6.27 2.91
N SER A 121 -14.95 7.28 3.35
CA SER A 121 -15.64 8.18 2.43
C SER A 121 -14.64 9.03 1.64
N PRO A 122 -14.97 9.49 0.42
CA PRO A 122 -14.04 10.28 -0.42
C PRO A 122 -13.57 11.59 0.23
N ASP A 123 -14.39 12.20 1.09
CA ASP A 123 -14.06 13.39 1.86
C ASP A 123 -13.32 13.08 3.18
N GLY A 124 -13.12 11.80 3.52
CA GLY A 124 -12.44 11.34 4.72
C GLY A 124 -13.20 11.58 6.03
N THR A 125 -14.47 12.00 5.97
CA THR A 125 -15.28 12.32 7.16
C THR A 125 -15.86 11.07 7.84
N TRP A 126 -16.05 9.99 7.09
CA TRP A 126 -16.62 8.74 7.58
C TRP A 126 -15.72 7.53 7.32
N ALA A 127 -15.74 6.61 8.28
CA ALA A 127 -15.22 5.26 8.12
C ALA A 127 -16.37 4.26 8.36
N PHE A 128 -16.53 3.32 7.44
CA PHE A 128 -17.51 2.24 7.51
C PHE A 128 -16.76 0.95 7.78
N VAL A 129 -17.09 0.28 8.87
CA VAL A 129 -16.42 -0.95 9.32
C VAL A 129 -17.49 -1.98 9.63
N PRO A 130 -17.66 -3.01 8.77
CA PRO A 130 -18.53 -4.13 9.09
C PRO A 130 -17.99 -4.84 10.32
N ASN A 131 -18.89 -5.07 11.26
CA ASN A 131 -18.64 -5.88 12.43
C ASN A 131 -19.27 -7.25 12.18
N SER A 132 -18.43 -8.28 12.13
CA SER A 132 -18.82 -9.64 11.76
C SER A 132 -19.18 -10.51 12.97
N ASP A 133 -19.48 -9.92 14.13
CA ASP A 133 -19.87 -10.59 15.37
C ASP A 133 -20.56 -11.94 15.14
N PHE A 134 -19.76 -13.00 15.23
CA PHE A 134 -20.21 -14.37 14.99
C PHE A 134 -21.02 -14.93 16.17
N HIS A 135 -21.18 -14.15 17.24
CA HIS A 135 -21.91 -14.54 18.46
C HIS A 135 -23.34 -13.96 18.51
N GLY A 136 -23.70 -13.06 17.60
CA GLY A 136 -25.00 -12.40 17.54
C GLY A 136 -25.25 -11.47 18.74
N ASP A 137 -26.50 -11.10 19.03
CA ASP A 137 -26.82 -10.17 20.14
C ASP A 137 -26.49 -10.69 21.56
N ARG A 138 -25.91 -11.89 21.67
CA ARG A 138 -25.47 -12.45 22.94
C ARG A 138 -24.15 -11.80 23.35
N GLY A 139 -24.22 -10.87 24.31
CA GLY A 139 -23.04 -10.24 24.92
C GLY A 139 -22.95 -8.72 24.77
N ARG A 140 -23.96 -8.06 24.17
CA ARG A 140 -24.09 -6.59 24.13
C ARG A 140 -24.70 -6.02 25.42
N GLN A 141 -24.20 -6.40 26.60
CA GLN A 141 -24.52 -5.78 27.88
C GLN A 141 -23.28 -5.16 28.52
#